data_AF-A0A1V1FTA3-F1
#
_entry.id   AF-A0A1V1FTA3-F1
#
_cell.length_a   1.000
_cell.length_b   1.000
_cell.length_c   1.000
_cell.angle_alpha   90.00
_cell.angle_beta   90.00
_cell.angle_gamma   90.00
#
_symmetry.space_group_name_H-M   'P 1'
#
loop_
_entity.id
_entity.type
_entity.pdbx_description
1 polymer ?
#
loop_
_entity_poly.entity_id
_entity_poly.type
_entity_poly.pdbx_seq_one_letter_code
_entity_poly.pdbx_strand_id
1 'polypeptide(L)'
;MSNYDPPYGYGLRRNGTCLASEEDCGNPWGDWYNCCPENTHCSANNTCCPTDSDCSVAIAEDPHCANNATWDLYDSEGYFCCLSSSNGFLAGGLEFNGSETTGVGCADGYPEGESNSVLLPVARGTASASTSASATPSATGSPTNTPTTLPESDSDKSSNNTGAIVGGVIGGCAGLTLIAILAWFLWRRRRQQKAASSAPLMNPGAVGAPPKEAYGVYGPEQGGVYEAELDNNVVRAELYGGDNSMAHELPATSMRQ
;
A
#
# COMPACT_ATOMS: atom_id res chain seq x y z
N MET A 1 17.95 -32.69 -5.75
CA MET A 1 18.40 -31.34 -6.14
C MET A 1 17.60 -31.01 -7.37
N SER A 2 16.50 -30.30 -7.13
CA SER A 2 15.60 -29.83 -8.17
C SER A 2 16.39 -28.85 -9.04
N ASN A 3 16.13 -28.76 -10.34
CA ASN A 3 16.74 -27.68 -11.17
C ASN A 3 16.33 -26.26 -10.72
N TYR A 4 15.47 -26.17 -9.71
CA TYR A 4 14.87 -24.96 -9.18
C TYR A 4 15.13 -24.78 -7.68
N ASP A 5 16.14 -25.43 -7.10
CA ASP A 5 16.59 -25.12 -5.73
C ASP A 5 17.03 -23.62 -5.65
N PRO A 6 17.14 -23.00 -4.45
CA PRO A 6 17.67 -21.64 -4.29
C PRO A 6 18.97 -21.44 -5.08
N PRO A 7 19.14 -20.31 -5.81
CA PRO A 7 18.45 -19.03 -5.64
C PRO A 7 17.11 -18.87 -6.38
N TYR A 8 16.53 -19.95 -6.89
CA TYR A 8 15.21 -19.95 -7.54
C TYR A 8 14.12 -20.28 -6.54
N GLY A 9 12.89 -19.82 -6.78
CA GLY A 9 11.79 -19.97 -5.83
C GLY A 9 10.86 -18.76 -5.84
N TYR A 10 10.02 -18.63 -4.81
CA TYR A 10 9.18 -17.44 -4.64
C TYR A 10 9.99 -16.22 -4.18
N GLY A 11 9.66 -15.06 -4.74
CA GLY A 11 10.30 -13.78 -4.45
C GLY A 11 9.88 -13.18 -3.11
N LEU A 12 10.74 -12.33 -2.55
CA LEU A 12 10.50 -11.59 -1.31
C LEU A 12 9.51 -10.45 -1.55
N ARG A 13 8.51 -10.36 -0.70
CA ARG A 13 7.59 -9.22 -0.69
C ARG A 13 8.16 -8.12 0.22
N ARG A 14 8.36 -6.92 -0.33
CA ARG A 14 8.93 -5.77 0.40
C ARG A 14 8.00 -4.56 0.33
N ASN A 15 8.00 -3.77 1.40
CA ASN A 15 7.34 -2.46 1.41
C ASN A 15 8.35 -1.40 0.92
N GLY A 16 7.98 -0.58 -0.05
CA GLY A 16 8.81 0.46 -0.63
C GLY A 16 9.46 0.06 -1.96
N THR A 17 10.67 -0.47 -1.96
CA THR A 17 11.37 -0.91 -3.18
C THR A 17 12.26 -2.11 -2.88
N CYS A 18 12.70 -2.80 -3.93
CA CYS A 18 13.75 -3.81 -3.84
C CYS A 18 15.11 -3.18 -3.48
N LEU A 19 16.02 -3.99 -2.93
CA LEU A 19 17.40 -3.60 -2.69
C LEU A 19 18.15 -3.41 -4.02
N ALA A 20 19.26 -2.68 -3.98
CA ALA A 20 20.14 -2.52 -5.14
C ALA A 20 20.73 -3.85 -5.64
N SER A 21 20.73 -4.89 -4.78
CA SER A 21 21.19 -6.24 -5.06
C SER A 21 20.04 -7.24 -5.27
N GLU A 22 18.88 -6.74 -5.68
CA GLU A 22 17.69 -7.53 -5.98
C GLU A 22 17.16 -7.09 -7.35
N GLU A 23 16.52 -8.03 -8.05
CA GLU A 23 15.75 -7.74 -9.26
C GLU A 23 14.34 -7.32 -8.85
N ASP A 24 13.86 -6.20 -9.41
CA ASP A 24 12.50 -5.69 -9.19
C ASP A 24 11.51 -6.38 -10.13
N CYS A 25 10.66 -7.24 -9.57
CA CYS A 25 9.62 -7.99 -10.28
C CYS A 25 8.26 -7.29 -10.29
N GLY A 26 8.25 -5.99 -10.04
CA GLY A 26 7.10 -5.13 -10.17
C GLY A 26 6.28 -4.97 -8.88
N ASN A 27 5.34 -4.03 -8.98
CA ASN A 27 4.45 -3.63 -7.91
C ASN A 27 3.12 -4.43 -7.97
N PRO A 28 2.91 -5.43 -7.11
CA PRO A 28 1.65 -6.15 -6.97
C PRO A 28 0.47 -5.28 -6.53
N TRP A 29 0.67 -4.28 -5.65
CA TRP A 29 -0.34 -3.32 -5.17
C TRP A 29 0.28 -2.29 -4.22
N GLY A 30 -0.25 -1.07 -4.21
CA GLY A 30 0.16 -0.03 -3.25
C GLY A 30 1.65 0.30 -3.36
N ASP A 31 2.36 0.22 -2.23
CA ASP A 31 3.81 0.41 -2.13
C ASP A 31 4.56 -0.93 -2.02
N TRP A 32 3.93 -2.06 -2.35
CA TRP A 32 4.56 -3.38 -2.23
C TRP A 32 5.28 -3.78 -3.50
N TYR A 33 6.41 -4.46 -3.35
CA TYR A 33 7.23 -4.94 -4.46
C TYR A 33 7.60 -6.40 -4.28
N ASN A 34 7.71 -7.10 -5.40
CA ASN A 34 8.23 -8.45 -5.49
C ASN A 34 9.71 -8.38 -5.85
N CYS A 35 10.56 -8.95 -5.00
CA CYS A 35 12.00 -8.80 -5.14
C CYS A 35 12.66 -10.18 -5.26
N CYS A 36 13.35 -10.39 -6.37
CA CYS A 36 14.07 -11.60 -6.62
C CYS A 36 15.56 -11.43 -6.32
N PRO A 37 16.28 -12.49 -5.91
CA PRO A 37 17.72 -12.42 -5.72
C PRO A 37 18.45 -11.98 -7.00
N GLU A 38 19.60 -11.33 -6.84
CA GLU A 38 20.53 -11.00 -7.92
C GLU A 38 20.77 -12.19 -8.87
N ASN A 39 20.83 -11.93 -10.18
CA ASN A 39 21.05 -12.92 -11.25
C ASN A 39 19.93 -13.97 -11.40
N THR A 40 18.71 -13.64 -11.01
CA THR A 40 17.51 -14.42 -11.32
C THR A 40 16.55 -13.59 -12.16
N HIS A 41 15.60 -14.25 -12.82
CA HIS A 41 14.66 -13.63 -13.73
C HIS A 41 13.25 -13.63 -13.16
N CYS A 42 12.59 -12.48 -13.17
CA CYS A 42 11.20 -12.35 -12.75
C CYS A 42 10.28 -13.13 -13.68
N SER A 43 9.38 -13.90 -13.10
CA SER A 43 8.37 -14.65 -13.84
C SER A 43 6.99 -14.50 -13.21
N ALA A 44 6.01 -15.18 -13.80
CA ALA A 44 4.64 -15.19 -13.31
C ALA A 44 4.58 -15.61 -11.83
N ASN A 45 3.52 -15.20 -11.13
CA ASN A 45 3.23 -15.64 -9.76
C ASN A 45 4.32 -15.32 -8.71
N ASN A 46 5.05 -14.20 -8.89
CA ASN A 46 6.13 -13.80 -7.97
C ASN A 46 7.23 -14.88 -7.86
N THR A 47 7.63 -15.45 -9.00
CA THR A 47 8.63 -16.51 -9.05
C THR A 47 9.93 -16.01 -9.65
N CYS A 48 11.05 -16.40 -9.04
CA CYS A 48 12.42 -16.11 -9.47
C CYS A 48 12.98 -17.31 -10.22
N CYS A 49 13.20 -17.17 -11.52
CA CYS A 49 13.57 -18.26 -12.42
C CYS A 49 15.05 -18.19 -12.87
N PRO A 50 15.63 -19.33 -13.32
CA PRO A 50 16.99 -19.37 -13.87
C PRO A 50 17.17 -18.60 -15.17
N THR A 51 16.09 -18.46 -15.94
CA THR A 51 16.03 -17.76 -17.22
C THR A 51 14.68 -17.06 -17.32
N ASP A 52 14.44 -16.29 -18.38
CA ASP A 52 13.13 -15.63 -18.63
C ASP A 52 11.98 -16.62 -18.91
N SER A 53 12.22 -17.94 -18.86
CA SER A 53 11.18 -18.95 -19.03
C SER A 53 10.37 -19.14 -17.75
N ASP A 54 9.05 -19.33 -17.89
CA ASP A 54 8.16 -19.57 -16.75
C ASP A 54 8.50 -20.88 -16.04
N CYS A 55 8.87 -20.76 -14.78
CA CYS A 55 9.21 -21.86 -13.88
C CYS A 55 8.21 -22.02 -12.72
N SER A 56 7.12 -21.24 -12.71
CA SER A 56 6.15 -21.21 -11.60
C SER A 56 5.49 -22.56 -11.35
N VAL A 57 5.20 -23.33 -12.39
CA VAL A 57 4.65 -24.70 -12.26
C VAL A 57 5.62 -25.64 -11.56
N ALA A 58 6.91 -25.58 -11.90
CA ALA A 58 7.91 -26.46 -11.30
C ALA A 58 8.17 -26.11 -9.83
N ILE A 59 8.13 -24.82 -9.50
CA ILE A 59 8.30 -24.33 -8.11
C ILE A 59 7.04 -24.58 -7.28
N ALA A 60 5.85 -24.61 -7.87
CA ALA A 60 4.62 -24.95 -7.15
C ALA A 60 4.56 -26.41 -6.66
N GLU A 61 5.30 -27.33 -7.30
CA GLU A 61 5.39 -28.74 -6.86
C GLU A 61 6.26 -28.92 -5.60
N ASP A 62 7.23 -28.04 -5.39
CA ASP A 62 8.09 -28.00 -4.20
C ASP A 62 8.25 -26.54 -3.73
N PRO A 63 7.23 -25.95 -3.07
CA PRO A 63 7.21 -24.54 -2.74
C PRO A 63 8.32 -24.14 -1.76
N HIS A 64 9.16 -23.19 -2.17
CA HIS A 64 10.21 -22.63 -1.33
C HIS A 64 10.55 -21.20 -1.74
N CYS A 65 11.20 -20.47 -0.83
CA CYS A 65 11.70 -19.13 -1.11
C CYS A 65 12.97 -19.17 -1.96
N ALA A 66 13.09 -18.21 -2.88
CA ALA A 66 14.30 -17.99 -3.66
C ALA A 66 15.54 -17.76 -2.78
N ASN A 67 15.34 -17.29 -1.54
CA ASN A 67 16.35 -17.33 -0.49
C ASN A 67 15.80 -18.02 0.77
N ASN A 68 16.08 -19.31 0.90
CA ASN A 68 15.69 -20.09 2.08
C ASN A 68 16.64 -19.92 3.29
N ALA A 69 17.66 -19.06 3.20
CA ALA A 69 18.58 -18.81 4.30
C ALA A 69 18.06 -17.73 5.24
N THR A 70 17.42 -16.69 4.69
CA THR A 70 16.93 -15.55 5.49
C THR A 70 15.46 -15.24 5.30
N TRP A 71 14.73 -15.94 4.42
CA TRP A 71 13.31 -15.72 4.19
C TRP A 71 12.46 -16.89 4.66
N ASP A 72 11.28 -16.54 5.16
CA ASP A 72 10.23 -17.47 5.57
C ASP A 72 9.14 -17.50 4.48
N LEU A 73 8.64 -18.69 4.18
CA LEU A 73 7.60 -18.95 3.19
C LEU A 73 6.22 -18.87 3.85
N TYR A 74 5.30 -18.17 3.21
CA TYR A 74 3.92 -18.03 3.62
C TYR A 74 2.99 -18.49 2.50
N ASP A 75 1.80 -18.96 2.89
CA ASP A 75 0.74 -19.41 1.99
C ASP A 75 -0.55 -18.65 2.27
N SER A 76 -1.25 -18.25 1.20
CA SER A 76 -2.58 -17.65 1.26
C SER A 76 -3.42 -18.06 0.05
N GLU A 77 -3.40 -17.30 -1.04
CA GLU A 77 -3.96 -17.65 -2.36
C GLU A 77 -2.84 -17.94 -3.38
N GLY A 78 -1.64 -18.19 -2.85
CA GLY A 78 -0.37 -18.33 -3.53
C GLY A 78 0.75 -18.12 -2.53
N TYR A 79 1.95 -18.59 -2.88
CA TYR A 79 3.09 -18.49 -2.00
C TYR A 79 3.81 -17.15 -2.15
N PHE A 80 4.33 -16.65 -1.04
CA PHE A 80 5.20 -15.48 -1.02
C PHE A 80 6.18 -15.59 0.14
N CYS A 81 7.25 -14.80 0.07
CA CYS A 81 8.29 -14.81 1.07
C CYS A 81 8.35 -13.48 1.82
N CYS A 82 8.61 -13.56 3.12
CA CYS A 82 8.99 -12.42 3.94
C CYS A 82 10.37 -12.66 4.55
N LEU A 83 11.03 -11.61 5.04
CA LEU A 83 12.23 -11.78 5.85
C LEU A 83 11.88 -12.63 7.08
N SER A 84 12.80 -13.49 7.52
CA SER A 84 12.65 -14.27 8.76
C SER A 84 12.51 -13.40 10.03
N SER A 85 12.85 -12.11 9.93
CA SER A 85 12.63 -11.11 10.99
C SER A 85 11.26 -10.44 10.97
N SER A 86 10.46 -10.67 9.92
CA SER A 86 9.15 -10.03 9.73
C SER A 86 8.03 -11.07 9.58
N ASN A 87 6.80 -10.61 9.76
CA ASN A 87 5.61 -11.45 9.64
C ASN A 87 4.93 -11.21 8.30
N GLY A 88 4.54 -12.28 7.62
CA GLY A 88 3.57 -12.21 6.53
C GLY A 88 2.19 -11.85 7.08
N PHE A 89 1.44 -11.03 6.34
CA PHE A 89 0.08 -10.65 6.71
C PHE A 89 -0.83 -10.46 5.50
N LEU A 90 -2.13 -10.61 5.74
CA LEU A 90 -3.19 -10.22 4.81
C LEU A 90 -3.65 -8.80 5.13
N ALA A 91 -3.63 -7.94 4.12
CA ALA A 91 -4.17 -6.60 4.14
C ALA A 91 -5.61 -6.62 3.62
N GLY A 92 -6.60 -6.38 4.49
CA GLY A 92 -8.00 -6.28 4.10
C GLY A 92 -8.43 -4.83 3.83
N GLY A 93 -9.64 -4.66 3.27
CA GLY A 93 -10.19 -3.33 2.96
C GLY A 93 -9.48 -2.61 1.80
N LEU A 94 -8.77 -3.36 0.95
CA LEU A 94 -8.22 -2.82 -0.29
C LEU A 94 -9.33 -2.79 -1.34
N GLU A 95 -9.27 -1.86 -2.28
CA GLU A 95 -10.21 -1.78 -3.38
C GLU A 95 -9.46 -1.85 -4.71
N PHE A 96 -9.86 -2.77 -5.58
CA PHE A 96 -9.35 -2.88 -6.94
C PHE A 96 -10.52 -2.86 -7.92
N ASN A 97 -10.51 -1.88 -8.84
CA ASN A 97 -11.57 -1.68 -9.83
C ASN A 97 -12.99 -1.62 -9.24
N GLY A 98 -13.16 -1.00 -8.07
CA GLY A 98 -14.44 -0.87 -7.38
C GLY A 98 -14.92 -2.12 -6.64
N SER A 99 -14.08 -3.14 -6.49
CA SER A 99 -14.35 -4.33 -5.68
C SER A 99 -13.41 -4.41 -4.50
N GLU A 100 -13.94 -4.80 -3.34
CA GLU A 100 -13.11 -5.13 -2.17
C GLU A 100 -12.21 -6.33 -2.49
N THR A 101 -10.96 -6.24 -2.07
CA THR A 101 -9.94 -7.27 -2.25
C THR A 101 -9.00 -7.32 -1.05
N THR A 102 -8.19 -8.37 -1.00
CA THR A 102 -7.15 -8.55 0.01
C THR A 102 -5.77 -8.56 -0.65
N GLY A 103 -4.78 -8.00 0.03
CA GLY A 103 -3.39 -8.02 -0.39
C GLY A 103 -2.53 -8.86 0.55
N VAL A 104 -1.38 -9.33 0.07
CA VAL A 104 -0.34 -9.93 0.93
C VAL A 104 0.84 -8.98 1.08
N GLY A 105 1.36 -8.86 2.30
CA GLY A 105 2.50 -8.02 2.65
C GLY A 105 3.34 -8.59 3.80
N CYS A 106 4.43 -7.91 4.14
CA CYS A 106 5.36 -8.29 5.22
C CYS A 106 5.60 -7.12 6.20
N ALA A 107 5.33 -7.30 7.48
CA ALA A 107 5.48 -6.23 8.48
C ALA A 107 6.45 -6.63 9.60
N ASP A 108 7.24 -5.66 10.08
CA ASP A 108 8.00 -5.80 11.31
C ASP A 108 7.02 -5.73 12.50
N GLY A 109 6.65 -6.88 13.04
CA GLY A 109 5.66 -6.97 14.11
C GLY A 109 4.22 -7.13 13.61
N TYR A 110 3.26 -6.54 14.31
CA TYR A 110 1.83 -6.63 13.97
C TYR A 110 1.45 -5.49 13.02
N PRO A 111 0.84 -5.78 11.85
CA PRO A 111 0.45 -4.74 10.90
C PRO A 111 -0.63 -3.83 11.50
N GLU A 112 -0.49 -2.51 11.31
CA GLU A 112 -1.50 -1.54 11.74
C GLU A 112 -2.72 -1.58 10.81
N GLY A 113 -3.93 -1.73 11.35
CA GLY A 113 -5.18 -1.74 10.59
C GLY A 113 -6.18 -2.78 11.10
N GLU A 114 -7.46 -2.40 11.22
CA GLU A 114 -8.51 -3.27 11.78
C GLU A 114 -8.79 -4.51 10.91
N SER A 115 -8.53 -4.42 9.60
CA SER A 115 -8.75 -5.51 8.63
C SER A 115 -7.50 -6.35 8.35
N ASN A 116 -6.39 -6.13 9.07
CA ASN A 116 -5.15 -6.85 8.84
C ASN A 116 -5.04 -8.09 9.73
N SER A 117 -4.56 -9.20 9.16
CA SER A 117 -4.35 -10.45 9.89
C SER A 117 -2.97 -11.04 9.62
N VAL A 118 -2.28 -11.43 10.70
CA VAL A 118 -0.95 -12.05 10.61
C VAL A 118 -1.08 -13.51 10.19
N LEU A 119 -0.20 -13.94 9.29
CA LEU A 119 -0.08 -15.32 8.83
C LEU A 119 1.05 -16.04 9.58
N LEU A 120 0.94 -17.37 9.65
CA LEU A 120 2.02 -18.22 10.10
C LEU A 120 2.83 -18.70 8.90
N PRO A 121 4.17 -18.77 8.99
CA PRO A 121 4.96 -19.30 7.90
C PRO A 121 4.72 -20.81 7.77
N VAL A 122 4.62 -21.28 6.53
CA VAL A 122 4.51 -22.72 6.20
C VAL A 122 5.89 -23.40 6.19
N ALA A 123 6.94 -22.63 5.92
CA ALA A 123 8.32 -23.05 6.08
C ALA A 123 9.16 -21.87 6.56
N ARG A 124 10.08 -22.11 7.49
CA ARG A 124 11.04 -21.08 7.93
C ARG A 124 12.35 -21.24 7.19
N GLY A 125 12.99 -20.10 6.93
CA GLY A 125 14.36 -20.08 6.47
C GLY A 125 15.28 -20.74 7.51
N THR A 126 16.45 -21.16 7.05
CA THR A 126 17.49 -21.75 7.92
C THR A 126 18.26 -20.69 8.70
N ALA A 127 17.68 -19.50 8.86
CA ALA A 127 18.25 -18.42 9.65
C ALA A 127 18.50 -18.95 11.05
N SER A 128 19.77 -18.90 11.49
CA SER A 128 20.20 -19.39 12.79
C SER A 128 19.23 -18.90 13.87
N ALA A 129 18.48 -19.83 14.45
CA ALA A 129 17.26 -19.56 15.18
C ALA A 129 17.50 -18.56 16.33
N SER A 130 16.98 -17.33 16.18
CA SER A 130 16.56 -16.56 17.34
C SER A 130 15.13 -17.00 17.66
N THR A 131 15.02 -17.94 18.60
CA THR A 131 13.76 -18.47 19.12
C THR A 131 12.86 -17.34 19.64
N SER A 132 11.87 -16.95 18.85
CA SER A 132 10.64 -16.33 19.33
C SER A 132 9.50 -17.30 19.09
N ALA A 133 9.42 -18.33 19.95
CA ALA A 133 8.20 -19.11 20.09
C ALA A 133 7.22 -18.28 20.92
N SER A 134 6.20 -17.70 20.29
CA SER A 134 5.02 -17.20 20.99
C SER A 134 4.27 -18.39 21.59
N ALA A 135 4.44 -18.61 22.88
CA ALA A 135 3.61 -19.53 23.65
C ALA A 135 2.30 -18.84 24.03
N THR A 136 1.18 -19.46 23.66
CA THR A 136 -0.15 -19.16 24.18
C THR A 136 -0.22 -19.51 25.68
N PRO A 137 -0.83 -18.68 26.55
CA PRO A 137 -1.03 -19.05 27.94
C PRO A 137 -2.21 -20.01 28.05
N SER A 138 -1.95 -21.28 28.33
CA SER A 138 -2.97 -22.20 28.83
C SER A 138 -2.67 -22.52 30.28
N ALA A 139 -3.58 -22.11 31.16
CA ALA A 139 -3.53 -22.40 32.58
C ALA A 139 -3.85 -23.88 32.83
N THR A 140 -3.08 -24.50 33.72
CA THR A 140 -3.43 -25.57 34.68
C THR A 140 -2.36 -26.67 34.72
N GLY A 141 -1.83 -26.91 35.92
CA GLY A 141 -1.12 -28.15 36.26
C GLY A 141 0.17 -27.96 37.06
N SER A 142 0.07 -27.95 38.39
CA SER A 142 1.19 -28.22 39.31
C SER A 142 1.67 -29.68 39.12
N PRO A 143 2.97 -29.99 39.28
CA PRO A 143 3.41 -30.42 40.61
C PRO A 143 4.78 -29.91 41.06
N THR A 144 4.87 -29.79 42.38
CA THR A 144 6.04 -29.68 43.25
C THR A 144 7.13 -30.74 42.98
N ASN A 145 8.42 -30.35 43.02
CA ASN A 145 9.47 -30.97 43.87
C ASN A 145 10.88 -30.32 43.67
N THR A 146 11.34 -29.69 44.75
CA THR A 146 12.70 -29.67 45.35
C THR A 146 13.87 -28.91 44.66
N PRO A 147 14.61 -28.04 45.38
CA PRO A 147 15.71 -27.24 44.85
C PRO A 147 17.06 -27.99 44.91
N THR A 148 17.91 -27.77 43.91
CA THR A 148 19.35 -28.07 43.99
C THR A 148 20.14 -26.79 43.71
N THR A 149 20.89 -26.38 44.71
CA THR A 149 21.79 -25.24 44.81
C THR A 149 23.15 -25.55 44.17
N LEU A 150 23.68 -24.64 43.32
CA LEU A 150 25.08 -24.12 43.28
C LEU A 150 25.33 -23.21 42.05
N PRO A 151 26.40 -22.38 42.00
CA PRO A 151 26.36 -20.97 42.36
C PRO A 151 26.61 -19.99 41.20
N GLU A 152 26.38 -18.71 41.51
CA GLU A 152 26.66 -17.48 40.76
C GLU A 152 27.94 -17.45 39.92
N SER A 153 27.85 -16.79 38.77
CA SER A 153 28.92 -15.98 38.20
C SER A 153 28.32 -14.72 37.59
N ASP A 154 28.85 -13.61 38.08
CA ASP A 154 28.53 -12.21 37.80
C ASP A 154 28.88 -11.75 36.37
N SER A 155 28.23 -10.65 35.98
CA SER A 155 28.62 -9.66 34.96
C SER A 155 28.32 -9.97 33.49
N ASP A 156 27.30 -9.30 32.93
CA ASP A 156 27.51 -8.21 31.98
C ASP A 156 26.22 -7.40 31.75
N LYS A 157 26.25 -6.12 32.14
CA LYS A 157 25.18 -5.17 31.90
C LYS A 157 25.36 -4.54 30.51
N SER A 158 24.67 -5.04 29.50
CA SER A 158 24.58 -4.35 28.20
C SER A 158 23.64 -3.15 28.32
N SER A 159 24.19 -1.95 28.46
CA SER A 159 23.42 -0.70 28.39
C SER A 159 23.05 -0.38 26.94
N ASN A 160 21.77 -0.52 26.58
CA ASN A 160 21.25 -0.11 25.28
C ASN A 160 20.97 1.39 25.28
N ASN A 161 21.68 2.14 24.43
CA ASN A 161 21.57 3.59 24.26
C ASN A 161 20.33 3.98 23.42
N THR A 162 19.15 3.46 23.77
CA THR A 162 17.89 3.74 23.05
C THR A 162 17.39 5.18 23.27
N GLY A 163 17.82 5.83 24.36
CA GLY A 163 17.34 7.16 24.73
C GLY A 163 17.76 8.30 23.79
N ALA A 164 18.84 8.14 23.02
CA ALA A 164 19.37 9.24 22.20
C ALA A 164 18.75 9.34 20.80
N ILE A 165 18.19 8.24 20.27
CA ILE A 165 17.71 8.17 18.88
C ILE A 165 16.25 8.63 18.76
N VAL A 166 15.46 8.48 19.83
CA VAL A 166 14.02 8.82 19.82
C VAL A 166 13.75 10.33 19.93
N GLY A 167 14.75 11.14 20.32
CA GLY A 167 14.57 12.59 20.54
C GLY A 167 14.48 13.46 19.27
N GLY A 168 14.92 12.97 18.11
CA GLY A 168 15.04 13.79 16.89
C GLY A 168 13.73 13.98 16.12
N VAL A 169 12.90 12.94 16.04
CA VAL A 169 11.74 12.90 15.13
C VAL A 169 10.64 13.86 15.58
N ILE A 170 10.43 14.00 16.89
CA ILE A 170 9.38 14.85 17.48
C ILE A 170 9.73 16.35 17.35
N GLY A 171 11.02 16.70 17.29
CA GLY A 171 11.47 18.10 17.10
C GLY A 171 11.32 18.61 15.66
N GLY A 172 11.39 17.72 14.67
CA GLY A 172 11.34 18.09 13.24
C GLY A 172 9.96 18.58 12.79
N CYS A 173 8.88 17.96 13.28
CA CYS A 173 7.51 18.32 12.89
C CYS A 173 7.14 19.75 13.29
N ALA A 174 7.59 20.22 14.46
CA ALA A 174 7.37 21.60 14.90
C ALA A 174 8.17 22.62 14.07
N GLY A 175 9.40 22.27 13.66
CA GLY A 175 10.23 23.13 12.81
C GLY A 175 9.68 23.27 11.40
N LEU A 176 9.30 22.16 10.77
CA LEU A 176 8.79 22.16 9.39
C LEU A 176 7.43 22.87 9.26
N THR A 177 6.54 22.72 10.24
CA THR A 177 5.25 23.43 10.25
C THR A 177 5.44 24.95 10.37
N LEU A 178 6.35 25.41 11.24
CA LEU A 178 6.68 26.83 11.37
C LEU A 178 7.25 27.42 10.07
N ILE A 179 8.16 26.70 9.40
CA ILE A 179 8.76 27.16 8.13
C ILE A 179 7.72 27.22 7.02
N ALA A 180 6.85 26.22 6.89
CA ALA A 180 5.79 26.19 5.89
C ALA A 180 4.77 27.33 6.08
N ILE A 181 4.35 27.60 7.32
CA ILE A 181 3.45 28.71 7.65
C ILE A 181 4.09 30.06 7.31
N LEU A 182 5.36 30.25 7.65
CA LEU A 182 6.07 31.50 7.36
C LEU A 182 6.21 31.74 5.85
N ALA A 183 6.56 30.72 5.09
CA ALA A 183 6.66 30.79 3.63
C ALA A 183 5.32 31.13 2.96
N TRP A 184 4.23 30.47 3.39
CA TRP A 184 2.88 30.74 2.88
C TRP A 184 2.42 32.17 3.20
N PHE A 185 2.67 32.65 4.41
CA PHE A 185 2.29 34.00 4.84
C PHE A 185 3.00 35.09 4.02
N LEU A 186 4.31 34.93 3.77
CA LEU A 186 5.07 35.86 2.94
C LEU A 186 4.61 35.85 1.48
N TRP A 187 4.27 34.68 0.93
CA TRP A 187 3.78 34.59 -0.44
C TRP A 187 2.40 35.23 -0.61
N ARG A 188 1.50 35.02 0.35
CA ARG A 188 0.18 35.65 0.40
C ARG A 188 0.29 37.18 0.48
N ARG A 189 1.19 37.71 1.30
CA ARG A 189 1.41 39.16 1.43
C ARG A 189 1.95 39.79 0.14
N ARG A 190 2.83 39.10 -0.59
CA ARG A 190 3.38 39.62 -1.87
C ARG A 190 2.34 39.67 -2.99
N ARG A 191 1.36 38.76 -2.99
CA ARG A 191 0.27 38.77 -4.00
C ARG A 191 -0.71 39.93 -3.80
N GLN A 192 -0.87 40.43 -2.58
CA GLN A 192 -1.73 41.57 -2.26
C GLN A 192 -1.15 42.92 -2.74
N GLN A 193 0.12 42.98 -3.17
CA GLN A 193 0.76 44.23 -3.61
C GLN A 193 0.83 44.41 -5.14
N LYS A 194 0.20 43.52 -5.93
CA LYS A 194 0.23 43.58 -7.41
C LYS A 194 -1.09 44.02 -8.06
N ALA A 195 -2.05 44.54 -7.30
CA ALA A 195 -3.36 44.97 -7.83
C ALA A 195 -3.47 46.46 -8.18
N ALA A 196 -2.36 47.18 -8.33
CA ALA A 196 -2.37 48.58 -8.75
C ALA A 196 -1.25 48.86 -9.74
N SER A 197 -1.48 48.60 -11.03
CA SER A 197 -0.91 49.35 -12.17
C SER A 197 -1.27 48.67 -13.50
N SER A 198 -2.33 49.16 -14.15
CA SER A 198 -2.41 49.27 -15.62
C SER A 198 -3.72 49.96 -16.00
N ALA A 199 -3.67 51.28 -16.09
CA ALA A 199 -4.68 52.07 -16.80
C ALA A 199 -4.45 51.95 -18.33
N PRO A 200 -5.49 51.79 -19.16
CA PRO A 200 -5.35 51.83 -20.62
C PRO A 200 -5.42 53.27 -21.13
N LEU A 201 -4.43 53.67 -21.95
CA LEU A 201 -4.46 54.92 -22.70
C LEU A 201 -5.23 54.77 -24.02
N MET A 202 -6.09 55.76 -24.28
CA MET A 202 -6.77 56.07 -25.54
C MET A 202 -5.82 56.09 -26.76
N ASN A 203 -6.35 55.71 -27.92
CA ASN A 203 -5.92 56.28 -29.21
C ASN A 203 -7.14 56.59 -30.10
N PRO A 204 -7.35 57.85 -30.52
CA PRO A 204 -8.43 58.24 -31.42
C PRO A 204 -7.95 58.39 -32.87
N GLY A 205 -8.78 57.94 -33.82
CA GLY A 205 -8.81 58.48 -35.18
C GLY A 205 -8.38 57.54 -36.31
N ALA A 206 -9.37 57.04 -37.06
CA ALA A 206 -9.35 57.02 -38.53
C ALA A 206 -10.78 56.78 -39.04
N VAL A 207 -11.22 57.66 -39.93
CA VAL A 207 -12.57 57.79 -40.50
C VAL A 207 -12.47 57.46 -42.00
N GLY A 208 -13.44 56.74 -42.59
CA GLY A 208 -13.76 56.90 -44.02
C GLY A 208 -14.06 55.66 -44.89
N ALA A 209 -15.36 55.49 -45.19
CA ALA A 209 -15.98 55.18 -46.51
C ALA A 209 -16.05 53.74 -47.10
N PRO A 210 -17.08 53.43 -47.95
CA PRO A 210 -17.68 52.09 -48.18
C PRO A 210 -17.59 51.60 -49.67
N PRO A 211 -18.52 50.75 -50.18
CA PRO A 211 -18.54 49.28 -50.16
C PRO A 211 -18.21 48.65 -51.54
N LYS A 212 -17.88 47.35 -51.61
CA LYS A 212 -18.04 46.55 -52.83
C LYS A 212 -18.23 45.06 -52.55
N GLU A 213 -19.18 44.52 -53.30
CA GLU A 213 -19.74 43.18 -53.27
C GLU A 213 -18.72 42.09 -53.57
N ALA A 214 -18.81 40.96 -52.86
CA ALA A 214 -18.27 39.68 -53.31
C ALA A 214 -19.11 38.53 -52.74
N TYR A 215 -19.58 37.73 -53.68
CA TYR A 215 -20.39 36.53 -53.62
C TYR A 215 -20.01 35.49 -52.53
N GLY A 216 -21.06 34.92 -51.91
CA GLY A 216 -21.29 33.47 -51.84
C GLY A 216 -20.41 32.62 -50.92
N VAL A 217 -20.83 32.48 -49.67
CA VAL A 217 -20.41 31.48 -48.68
C VAL A 217 -21.56 30.49 -48.46
N TYR A 218 -21.30 29.18 -48.45
CA TYR A 218 -21.76 28.21 -47.42
C TYR A 218 -21.20 26.80 -47.73
N GLY A 219 -20.41 26.26 -46.80
CA GLY A 219 -20.13 24.84 -46.66
C GLY A 219 -19.93 24.54 -45.16
N PRO A 220 -20.63 23.55 -44.55
CA PRO A 220 -20.42 23.17 -43.16
C PRO A 220 -19.41 22.01 -43.04
N GLU A 221 -18.37 22.16 -42.21
CA GLU A 221 -18.28 21.77 -40.78
C GLU A 221 -18.00 20.27 -40.57
N GLN A 222 -16.76 19.94 -40.14
CA GLN A 222 -16.43 18.70 -39.44
C GLN A 222 -15.74 19.05 -38.12
N GLY A 223 -16.34 18.57 -37.04
CA GLY A 223 -16.05 18.92 -35.66
C GLY A 223 -14.80 18.28 -35.08
N GLY A 224 -14.15 19.05 -34.21
CA GLY A 224 -13.34 18.54 -33.11
C GLY A 224 -14.15 18.68 -31.82
N VAL A 225 -14.11 17.67 -30.95
CA VAL A 225 -14.68 17.72 -29.61
C VAL A 225 -13.53 17.53 -28.63
N TYR A 226 -13.26 18.60 -27.88
CA TYR A 226 -12.51 18.60 -26.63
C TYR A 226 -13.46 18.31 -25.45
N GLU A 227 -12.84 17.86 -24.37
CA GLU A 227 -13.42 17.43 -23.10
C GLU A 227 -14.17 18.50 -22.30
N ALA A 228 -14.99 17.98 -21.37
CA ALA A 228 -15.31 18.45 -20.03
C ALA A 228 -15.84 19.88 -19.80
N GLU A 229 -17.02 19.97 -19.19
CA GLU A 229 -17.20 20.69 -17.92
C GLU A 229 -18.43 20.13 -17.17
N LEU A 230 -18.29 20.06 -15.85
CA LEU A 230 -19.20 19.49 -14.86
C LEU A 230 -19.92 20.65 -14.16
N ASP A 231 -21.18 20.91 -14.50
CA ASP A 231 -21.96 21.94 -13.81
C ASP A 231 -22.77 21.33 -12.66
N ASN A 232 -22.34 21.67 -11.45
CA ASN A 232 -23.01 21.40 -10.18
C ASN A 232 -24.29 22.24 -10.11
N ASN A 233 -25.44 21.62 -10.37
CA ASN A 233 -26.72 22.23 -10.06
C ASN A 233 -27.56 21.32 -9.17
N VAL A 234 -27.64 21.72 -7.90
CA VAL A 234 -28.60 21.22 -6.91
C VAL A 234 -29.99 21.60 -7.39
N VAL A 235 -30.63 20.71 -8.15
CA VAL A 235 -32.06 20.77 -8.44
C VAL A 235 -32.73 19.64 -7.66
N ARG A 236 -33.36 20.04 -6.55
CA ARG A 236 -34.39 19.25 -5.86
C ARG A 236 -35.44 18.80 -6.89
N ALA A 237 -35.51 17.49 -7.15
CA ALA A 237 -36.68 16.87 -7.75
C ALA A 237 -37.58 16.35 -6.61
N GLU A 238 -38.52 17.18 -6.18
CA GLU A 238 -39.70 16.72 -5.45
C GLU A 238 -40.72 16.14 -6.45
N LEU A 239 -41.51 15.17 -5.95
CA LEU A 239 -42.77 14.61 -6.48
C LEU A 239 -42.70 13.51 -7.56
N TYR A 240 -43.06 12.28 -7.18
CA TYR A 240 -44.47 11.85 -7.21
C TYR A 240 -44.67 10.55 -6.41
N GLY A 241 -45.55 10.58 -5.41
CA GLY A 241 -45.99 9.40 -4.67
C GLY A 241 -46.90 8.55 -5.55
N GLY A 242 -46.47 7.33 -5.85
CA GLY A 242 -47.30 6.28 -6.44
C GLY A 242 -47.66 5.26 -5.36
N ASP A 243 -48.94 5.24 -5.00
CA ASP A 243 -49.57 4.16 -4.22
C ASP A 243 -49.34 2.81 -4.93
N ASN A 244 -48.48 1.95 -4.36
CA ASN A 244 -48.60 0.48 -4.32
C ASN A 244 -47.30 -0.21 -3.92
N SER A 245 -46.85 -0.01 -2.68
CA SER A 245 -45.93 -0.94 -2.02
C SER A 245 -46.56 -1.39 -0.71
N MET A 246 -47.46 -2.37 -0.81
CA MET A 246 -47.94 -3.10 0.36
C MET A 246 -46.76 -3.81 1.03
N ALA A 247 -46.45 -3.40 2.25
CA ALA A 247 -45.53 -4.08 3.14
C ALA A 247 -46.05 -5.50 3.42
N HIS A 248 -45.21 -6.50 3.16
CA HIS A 248 -45.51 -7.89 3.52
C HIS A 248 -45.07 -8.11 4.97
N GLU A 249 -46.01 -7.92 5.91
CA GLU A 249 -45.85 -8.34 7.31
C GLU A 249 -45.84 -9.88 7.38
N LEU A 250 -44.84 -10.45 8.06
CA LEU A 250 -44.82 -11.86 8.47
C LEU A 250 -45.36 -11.97 9.92
N PRO A 251 -46.28 -12.88 10.22
CA PRO A 251 -46.93 -12.96 11.53
C PRO A 251 -46.00 -13.52 12.62
N ALA A 252 -46.13 -12.91 13.81
CA ALA A 252 -45.54 -13.39 15.05
C ALA A 252 -46.10 -14.77 15.43
N THR A 253 -45.22 -15.77 15.56
CA THR A 253 -45.57 -17.06 16.17
C THR A 253 -45.23 -17.04 17.65
N SER A 254 -46.28 -17.27 18.42
CA SER A 254 -46.32 -17.34 19.88
C SER A 254 -45.44 -18.46 20.42
N MET A 255 -44.54 -18.12 21.34
CA MET A 255 -44.02 -19.09 22.31
C MET A 255 -45.16 -19.61 23.18
N ARG A 256 -45.29 -20.93 23.32
CA ARG A 256 -46.01 -21.57 24.42
C ARG A 256 -45.37 -22.94 24.71
N GLN A 257 -45.04 -23.08 26.00
CA GLN A 257 -44.61 -24.26 26.77
C GLN A 257 -43.16 -24.73 26.60
#